data_AF-A0A497LH61-F1
#
_entry.id   AF-A0A497LH61-F1
#
_cell.length_a   1.000
_cell.length_b   1.000
_cell.length_c   1.000
_cell.angle_alpha   90.00
_cell.angle_beta   90.00
_cell.angle_gamma   90.00
#
_symmetry.space_group_name_H-M   'P 1'
#
loop_
_entity.id
_entity.type
_entity.pdbx_description
1 polymer ?
#
loop_
_entity_poly.entity_id
_entity_poly.type
_entity_poly.pdbx_seq_one_letter_code
_entity_poly.pdbx_strand_id
1 'polypeptide(L)' 'MPREITYAEVGVDRKLRAKSKKALDILKKTYKFSRYGEIFQLPYGNIFPFRENLYLDFVIEGVGTKVLVAQLA' A
#
# COMPACT_ATOMS: atom_id res chain seq x y z
N MET A 1 -11.38 7.44 -35.08
CA MET A 1 -11.22 6.00 -34.76
C MET A 1 -11.28 5.84 -33.25
N PRO A 2 -12.04 4.89 -32.69
CA PRO A 2 -12.02 4.64 -31.25
C PRO A 2 -10.62 4.16 -30.86
N ARG A 3 -10.01 4.83 -29.87
CA ARG A 3 -8.71 4.43 -29.33
C ARG A 3 -8.96 3.30 -28.34
N GLU A 4 -8.23 2.19 -28.47
CA GLU A 4 -8.18 1.18 -27.41
C GLU A 4 -7.50 1.81 -26.19
N ILE A 5 -8.27 2.08 -25.14
CA ILE A 5 -7.75 2.55 -23.86
C ILE A 5 -7.54 1.33 -22.97
N THR A 6 -6.31 1.13 -22.51
CA THR A 6 -6.00 0.06 -21.56
C THR A 6 -6.13 0.56 -20.12
N TYR A 7 -6.41 -0.35 -19.19
CA TYR A 7 -6.51 -0.02 -17.76
C TYR A 7 -5.17 0.53 -17.18
N ALA A 8 -4.05 0.23 -17.84
CA ALA A 8 -2.75 0.79 -17.52
C ALA A 8 -2.64 2.29 -17.87
N GLU A 9 -3.23 2.73 -18.98
CA GLU A 9 -3.22 4.13 -19.42
C GLU A 9 -4.05 5.05 -18.49
N VAL A 10 -4.98 4.48 -17.72
CA VAL A 10 -5.75 5.20 -16.68
C VAL A 10 -5.15 5.07 -15.28
N GLY A 11 -3.90 4.61 -15.18
CA GLY A 11 -3.12 4.62 -13.94
C GLY A 11 -3.08 3.30 -13.17
N VAL A 12 -3.67 2.22 -13.69
CA VAL A 12 -3.70 0.91 -13.03
C VAL A 12 -2.85 -0.11 -13.78
N ASP A 13 -1.56 0.20 -13.94
CA ASP A 13 -0.57 -0.73 -14.45
C ASP A 13 -0.13 -1.71 -13.34
N ARG A 14 -0.54 -2.98 -13.48
CA ARG A 14 -0.24 -4.05 -12.52
C ARG A 14 1.24 -4.44 -12.51
N LYS A 15 1.93 -4.39 -13.66
CA LYS A 15 3.36 -4.73 -13.75
C LYS A 15 4.19 -3.64 -13.09
N LEU A 16 3.87 -2.38 -13.39
CA LEU A 16 4.48 -1.23 -12.74
C LEU A 16 4.23 -1.26 -11.23
N ARG A 17 3.00 -1.53 -10.79
CA ARG A 17 2.66 -1.68 -9.36
C ARG A 17 3.54 -2.74 -8.67
N ALA A 18 3.72 -3.92 -9.27
CA ALA A 18 4.55 -4.96 -8.69
C ALA A 18 6.02 -4.52 -8.55
N LYS A 19 6.58 -3.89 -9.58
CA LYS A 19 7.94 -3.33 -9.56
C LYS A 19 8.08 -2.24 -8.49
N SER A 20 7.14 -1.31 -8.43
CA SER A 20 7.13 -0.24 -7.43
C SER A 20 7.01 -0.79 -6.02
N LYS A 21 6.13 -1.78 -5.77
CA LYS A 21 6.03 -2.42 -4.45
C LYS A 21 7.35 -3.09 -4.01
N LYS A 22 8.07 -3.72 -4.93
CA LYS A 22 9.39 -4.29 -4.63
C LYS A 22 10.41 -3.20 -4.27
N ALA A 23 10.37 -2.07 -4.97
CA ALA A 23 11.25 -0.93 -4.67
C ALA A 23 10.97 -0.33 -3.28
N LEU A 24 9.71 -0.32 -2.82
CA LEU A 24 9.33 0.19 -1.49
C LEU A 24 9.95 -0.61 -0.34
N ASP A 25 10.47 -1.82 -0.57
CA ASP A 25 11.15 -2.60 0.47
C ASP A 25 12.37 -1.86 1.05
N ILE A 26 12.98 -0.96 0.27
CA ILE A 26 14.07 -0.09 0.75
C ILE A 26 13.65 0.81 1.92
N LEU A 27 12.36 1.18 2.00
CA LEU A 27 11.85 2.01 3.10
C LEU A 27 11.91 1.28 4.44
N LYS A 28 11.87 -0.05 4.46
CA LYS A 28 12.06 -0.81 5.71
C LYS A 28 13.45 -0.55 6.32
N LYS A 29 14.45 -0.20 5.50
CA LYS A 29 15.79 0.15 6.00
C LYS A 29 15.82 1.47 6.77
N THR A 30 14.80 2.32 6.62
CA THR A 30 14.71 3.59 7.38
C THR A 30 14.12 3.39 8.77
N TYR A 31 13.57 2.21 9.07
CA TYR A 31 12.95 1.90 10.36
C TYR A 31 13.92 2.04 11.53
N LYS A 32 15.21 1.80 11.28
CA LYS A 32 16.30 2.04 12.23
C LYS A 32 16.41 3.49 12.74
N PHE A 33 15.82 4.44 12.03
CA PHE A 33 15.81 5.85 12.42
C PHE A 33 14.61 6.23 13.31
N SER A 34 13.75 5.26 13.65
CA SER A 34 12.66 5.47 14.60
C SER A 34 13.21 5.86 15.97
N ARG A 35 12.80 7.03 16.46
CA ARG A 35 13.23 7.55 17.78
C ARG A 35 12.54 6.86 18.94
N TYR A 36 11.38 6.23 18.70
CA TYR A 36 10.49 5.73 19.74
C TYR A 36 10.56 4.20 19.92
N GLY A 37 11.50 3.53 19.22
CA GLY A 37 11.70 2.09 19.30
C GLY A 37 11.56 1.39 17.95
N GLU A 38 11.74 0.08 17.97
CA GLU A 38 11.61 -0.76 16.79
C GLU A 38 10.17 -0.84 16.29
N ILE A 39 10.02 -1.03 14.98
CA ILE A 39 8.71 -1.22 14.35
C ILE A 39 8.31 -2.69 14.49
N PHE A 40 7.10 -2.93 14.98
CA PHE A 40 6.57 -4.27 15.15
C PHE A 40 5.98 -4.76 13.83
N GLN A 41 6.55 -5.83 13.28
CA GLN A 41 6.04 -6.49 12.08
C GLN A 41 5.06 -7.57 12.47
N LEU A 42 3.79 -7.37 12.14
CA LEU A 42 2.71 -8.34 12.34
C LEU A 42 2.41 -9.07 11.02
N PRO A 43 1.69 -10.20 11.05
CA PRO A 43 1.35 -10.95 9.84
C PRO A 43 0.59 -10.12 8.78
N TYR A 44 -0.16 -9.09 9.19
CA TYR A 44 -1.05 -8.31 8.33
C TYR A 44 -0.69 -6.82 8.23
N GLY A 45 0.36 -6.36 8.91
CA GLY A 45 0.68 -4.94 8.97
C GLY A 45 1.86 -4.62 9.88
N ASN A 46 2.20 -3.35 9.96
CA ASN A 46 3.27 -2.86 10.83
C ASN A 46 2.70 -1.87 11.83
N ILE A 47 3.13 -1.98 13.08
CA ILE A 47 2.82 -0.99 14.13
C ILE A 47 4.06 -0.13 14.38
N PHE A 48 3.87 1.19 14.31
CA PHE A 48 4.93 2.18 14.47
C PHE A 48 4.86 2.83 15.86
N PRO A 49 5.91 2.75 16.68
CA PRO A 49 5.94 3.47 17.95
C PRO A 49 6.04 4.98 17.69
N PHE A 50 5.29 5.78 18.45
CA PHE A 50 5.26 7.23 18.27
C PHE A 50 5.48 8.02 19.57
N ARG A 51 5.05 7.51 20.73
CA ARG A 51 5.38 8.01 22.07
C ARG A 51 5.25 6.88 23.09
N GLU A 52 5.55 7.16 24.36
CA GLU A 52 5.27 6.24 25.46
C GLU A 52 3.79 5.82 25.43
N ASN A 53 3.56 4.50 25.35
CA ASN A 53 2.23 3.89 25.25
C ASN A 53 1.36 4.39 24.08
N LEU A 54 1.96 4.93 23.01
CA LEU A 54 1.25 5.41 21.82
C LEU A 54 1.88 4.85 20.54
N TYR A 55 1.01 4.26 19.72
CA TYR A 55 1.38 3.56 18.51
C TYR A 55 0.50 3.99 17.33
N LEU A 56 1.07 3.94 16.13
CA LEU A 56 0.38 4.21 14.88
C LEU A 56 0.22 2.91 14.11
N ASP A 57 -1.01 2.61 13.71
CA ASP A 57 -1.36 1.53 12.79
C ASP A 57 -1.93 2.16 11.51
N PHE A 58 -1.26 1.90 10.38
CA PHE A 58 -1.64 2.45 9.09
C PHE A 58 -2.22 1.34 8.22
N VAL A 59 -3.53 1.42 7.98
CA VAL A 59 -4.26 0.46 7.14
C VAL A 59 -4.71 1.16 5.85
N ILE A 60 -4.44 0.55 4.71
CA ILE A 60 -4.96 0.98 3.41
C ILE A 60 -5.68 -0.21 2.80
N GLU A 61 -6.98 -0.06 2.59
CA GLU A 61 -7.83 -1.09 2.00
C GLU A 61 -8.32 -0.71 0.60
N GLY A 62 -8.67 -1.72 -0.18
CA GLY A 62 -9.28 -1.55 -1.49
C GLY A 62 -10.65 -2.21 -1.53
N VAL A 63 -11.59 -1.58 -2.24
CA VAL A 63 -12.96 -2.13 -2.42
C VAL A 63 -12.95 -3.46 -3.20
N GLY A 64 -11.92 -3.68 -4.03
CA GLY A 64 -11.75 -4.91 -4.80
C GLY A 64 -12.72 -5.02 -5.98
N THR A 65 -13.00 -6.25 -6.41
CA THR A 65 -13.89 -6.53 -7.55
C THR A 65 -15.36 -6.22 -7.29
N LYS A 66 -15.75 -5.85 -6.05
CA LYS A 66 -17.09 -5.33 -5.75
C LYS A 66 -17.44 -4.07 -6.56
N VAL A 67 -16.43 -3.32 -7.00
CA VAL A 67 -16.61 -2.18 -7.91
C VAL A 67 -17.28 -2.60 -9.21
N LEU A 68 -16.99 -3.81 -9.73
CA LEU A 68 -17.58 -4.30 -10.98
C LEU A 68 -19.09 -4.55 -10.83
N VAL A 69 -19.54 -5.00 -9.66
CA VAL A 69 -20.96 -5.24 -9.39
C VAL A 69 -21.70 -3.91 -9.26
N ALA A 70 -21.12 -2.92 -8.57
CA ALA A 70 -21.71 -1.60 -8.43
C ALA A 70 -21.89 -0.87 -9.77
N GLN A 71 -21.10 -1.20 -10.79
CA GLN A 71 -21.21 -0.63 -12.15
C GLN A 71 -22.34 -1.25 -13.00
N LEU A 72 -22.95 -2.35 -12.55
CA LEU A 72 -24.05 -3.01 -13.25
C LEU A 72 -25.44 -2.48 -12.85
N ALA A 73 -25.51 -1.57 -11.87
CA ALA A 73 -26.74 -0.98 -11.34
C ALA A 73 -26.96 0.45 -11.87
#